data_AF-A0A3S8W486-F1
#
_entry.id   AF-A0A3S8W486-F1
#
_cell.length_a   1.000
_cell.length_b   1.000
_cell.length_c   1.000
_cell.angle_alpha   90.00
_cell.angle_beta   90.00
_cell.angle_gamma   90.00
#
_symmetry.space_group_name_H-M   'P 1'
#
loop_
_entity.id
_entity.type
_entity.pdbx_description
1 polymer ?
#
loop_
_entity_poly.entity_id
_entity_poly.type
_entity_poly.pdbx_seq_one_letter_code
_entity_poly.pdbx_strand_id
1 'polypeptide(L)'
;MTVADQRALDKAIGDMTLQRLADPQQLAMVRKIQAEHRAQRGPHEEEITRREEIRSYWDRRLNSGVITIDQHAEAVAELDAVITSARAALAHLATVPVPDFDDRTAGEIAAGWASATPMQRYRDLRRVWCGFQIFVTPGPSTDTEDQVRRRISRPKRIPSAAPL
;
A
#
# COMPACT_ATOMS: atom_id res chain seq x y z
N MET A 1 5.14 33.90 10.91
CA MET A 1 4.75 32.54 10.49
C MET A 1 3.25 32.54 10.24
N THR A 2 2.84 32.23 9.02
CA THR A 2 1.59 32.68 8.36
C THR A 2 0.49 31.62 8.43
N VAL A 3 -0.23 31.61 9.55
CA VAL A 3 -1.27 30.63 9.89
C VAL A 3 -2.45 30.59 8.88
N ALA A 4 -2.68 31.66 8.11
CA ALA A 4 -3.80 31.75 7.17
C ALA A 4 -3.67 30.83 5.94
N ASP A 5 -2.51 30.84 5.27
CA ASP A 5 -2.22 30.00 4.09
C ASP A 5 -2.23 28.51 4.45
N GLN A 6 -1.65 28.15 5.60
CA GLN A 6 -1.67 26.76 6.08
C GLN A 6 -3.11 26.27 6.34
N ARG A 7 -3.96 27.07 6.99
CA ARG A 7 -5.37 26.71 7.23
C ARG A 7 -6.16 26.56 5.94
N ALA A 8 -5.91 27.43 4.96
CA ALA A 8 -6.55 27.34 3.65
C ALA A 8 -6.11 26.06 2.91
N LEU A 9 -4.83 25.71 2.99
CA LEU A 9 -4.29 24.48 2.40
C LEU A 9 -4.86 23.22 3.07
N ASP A 10 -4.89 23.18 4.40
CA ASP A 10 -5.46 22.06 5.16
C ASP A 10 -6.93 21.84 4.82
N LYS A 11 -7.71 22.92 4.70
CA LYS A 11 -9.11 22.87 4.27
C LYS A 11 -9.25 22.35 2.85
N ALA A 12 -8.46 22.86 1.91
CA ALA A 12 -8.51 22.45 0.52
C ALA A 12 -8.16 20.96 0.33
N ILE A 13 -7.12 20.47 1.03
CA ILE A 13 -6.75 19.04 1.02
C ILE A 13 -7.84 18.20 1.68
N GLY A 14 -8.46 18.68 2.76
CA GLY A 14 -9.58 18.02 3.41
C GLY A 14 -10.79 17.87 2.48
N ASP A 15 -11.18 18.94 1.79
CA ASP A 15 -12.29 18.90 0.83
C ASP A 15 -12.01 17.92 -0.32
N MET A 16 -10.80 17.94 -0.87
CA MET A 16 -10.39 16.98 -1.91
C MET A 16 -10.46 15.52 -1.41
N THR A 17 -10.13 15.31 -0.13
CA THR A 17 -10.19 13.97 0.49
C THR A 17 -11.63 13.50 0.58
N LEU A 18 -12.55 14.35 1.06
CA LEU A 18 -13.97 14.03 1.12
C LEU A 18 -14.58 13.80 -0.27
N GLN A 19 -14.21 14.61 -1.27
CA GLN A 19 -14.62 14.41 -2.66
C GLN A 19 -14.17 13.05 -3.20
N ARG A 20 -12.92 12.67 -2.93
CA ARG A 20 -12.37 11.37 -3.35
C ARG A 20 -13.08 10.19 -2.70
N LEU A 21 -13.43 10.31 -1.41
CA LEU A 21 -14.17 9.28 -0.67
C LEU A 21 -15.61 9.11 -1.16
N ALA A 22 -16.23 10.20 -1.64
CA ALA A 22 -17.59 10.19 -2.17
C ALA A 22 -17.68 9.75 -3.64
N ASP A 23 -16.56 9.71 -4.38
CA ASP A 23 -16.53 9.35 -5.80
C ASP A 23 -16.47 7.81 -6.00
N PRO A 24 -17.54 7.17 -6.52
CA PRO A 24 -17.56 5.74 -6.76
C PRO A 24 -16.49 5.27 -7.76
N GLN A 25 -16.08 6.13 -8.71
CA GLN A 25 -15.03 5.78 -9.67
C GLN A 25 -13.66 5.68 -8.99
N GLN A 26 -13.39 6.53 -7.99
CA GLN A 26 -12.15 6.43 -7.21
C GLN A 26 -12.14 5.16 -6.37
N LEU A 27 -13.25 4.80 -5.73
CA LEU A 27 -13.36 3.56 -4.95
C LEU A 27 -13.19 2.33 -5.86
N ALA A 28 -13.82 2.31 -7.04
CA ALA A 28 -13.62 1.25 -8.02
C ALA A 28 -12.16 1.12 -8.47
N MET A 29 -11.46 2.25 -8.67
CA MET A 29 -10.03 2.26 -8.98
C MET A 29 -9.19 1.68 -7.83
N VAL A 30 -9.48 2.03 -6.57
CA VAL A 30 -8.80 1.47 -5.39
C VAL A 30 -8.97 -0.05 -5.33
N ARG A 31 -10.20 -0.56 -5.52
CA ARG A 31 -10.47 -2.00 -5.55
C ARG A 31 -9.69 -2.70 -6.67
N LYS A 32 -9.59 -2.08 -7.85
CA LYS A 32 -8.80 -2.58 -8.97
C LYS A 32 -7.31 -2.69 -8.61
N ILE A 33 -6.73 -1.64 -8.02
CA ILE A 33 -5.32 -1.64 -7.59
C ILE A 33 -5.06 -2.77 -6.57
N GLN A 34 -5.96 -2.93 -5.59
CA GLN A 34 -5.84 -4.01 -4.60
C GLN A 34 -5.96 -5.39 -5.23
N ALA A 35 -6.87 -5.58 -6.19
CA ALA A 35 -7.04 -6.84 -6.90
C ALA A 35 -5.82 -7.18 -7.75
N GLU A 36 -5.26 -6.22 -8.48
CA GLU A 36 -4.02 -6.38 -9.24
C GLU A 36 -2.86 -6.77 -8.33
N HIS A 37 -2.71 -6.11 -7.18
CA HIS A 37 -1.65 -6.43 -6.21
C HIS A 37 -1.82 -7.83 -5.62
N ARG A 38 -3.05 -8.22 -5.24
CA ARG A 38 -3.34 -9.58 -4.77
C ARG A 38 -3.04 -10.63 -5.84
N ALA A 39 -3.39 -10.38 -7.10
CA ALA A 39 -3.11 -11.28 -8.21
C ALA A 39 -1.60 -11.44 -8.47
N GLN A 40 -0.80 -10.41 -8.25
CA GLN A 40 0.68 -10.50 -8.36
C GLN A 40 1.29 -11.30 -7.20
N ARG A 41 0.71 -11.20 -5.99
CA ARG A 41 1.21 -11.91 -4.79
C ARG A 41 0.88 -13.39 -4.79
N GLY A 42 -0.34 -13.75 -5.20
CA GLY A 42 -0.88 -15.11 -5.11
C GLY A 42 0.08 -16.21 -5.59
N PRO A 43 0.67 -16.10 -6.81
CA PRO A 43 1.59 -17.11 -7.31
C PRO A 43 2.83 -17.33 -6.42
N HIS A 44 3.36 -16.28 -5.81
CA HIS A 44 4.52 -16.40 -4.92
C HIS A 44 4.14 -16.98 -3.56
N GLU A 45 2.98 -16.64 -3.01
CA GLU A 45 2.47 -17.21 -1.76
C GLU A 45 2.14 -18.70 -1.92
N GLU A 46 1.53 -19.08 -3.04
CA GLU A 46 1.26 -20.48 -3.40
C GLU A 46 2.55 -21.28 -3.60
N GLU A 47 3.55 -20.71 -4.29
CA GLU A 47 4.83 -21.37 -4.51
C GLU A 47 5.59 -21.59 -3.20
N ILE A 48 5.63 -20.59 -2.31
CA ILE A 48 6.23 -20.75 -0.98
C ILE A 48 5.54 -21.89 -0.23
N THR A 49 4.20 -21.86 -0.16
CA THR A 49 3.41 -22.88 0.57
C THR A 49 3.72 -24.27 0.04
N ARG A 50 3.68 -24.46 -1.29
CA ARG A 50 3.97 -25.74 -1.94
C ARG A 50 5.38 -26.24 -1.62
N ARG A 51 6.39 -25.37 -1.67
CA ARG A 51 7.78 -25.75 -1.42
C ARG A 51 8.04 -26.03 0.06
N GLU A 52 7.39 -25.30 0.96
CA GLU A 52 7.46 -25.53 2.41
C GLU A 52 6.84 -26.89 2.81
N GLU A 53 5.78 -27.34 2.14
CA GLU A 53 5.22 -28.68 2.32
C GLU A 53 6.22 -29.78 1.95
N ILE A 54 6.89 -29.63 0.80
CA ILE A 54 7.93 -30.59 0.34
C ILE A 54 9.13 -30.56 1.30
N ARG A 55 9.57 -29.37 1.72
CA ARG A 55 10.65 -29.22 2.70
C ARG A 55 10.30 -29.91 4.03
N SER A 56 9.06 -29.73 4.51
CA SER A 56 8.56 -30.38 5.71
C SER A 56 8.53 -31.90 5.61
N TYR A 57 8.34 -32.47 4.41
CA TYR A 57 8.49 -33.90 4.18
C TYR A 57 9.94 -34.36 4.38
N TRP A 58 10.92 -33.64 3.83
CA TRP A 58 12.34 -33.96 4.00
C TRP A 58 12.80 -33.77 5.45
N ASP A 59 12.35 -32.71 6.12
CA ASP A 59 12.63 -32.45 7.54
C ASP A 59 12.16 -33.62 8.42
N ARG A 60 10.96 -34.17 8.15
CA ARG A 60 10.46 -35.35 8.87
C ARG A 60 11.33 -36.59 8.64
N ARG A 61 11.87 -36.79 7.43
CA ARG A 61 12.75 -37.92 7.12
C ARG A 61 14.11 -37.80 7.80
N LEU A 62 14.67 -36.60 7.86
CA LEU A 62 15.89 -36.34 8.61
C LEU A 62 15.68 -36.59 10.10
N ASN A 63 14.61 -36.02 10.68
CA ASN A 63 14.29 -36.16 12.11
C ASN A 63 13.99 -37.61 12.55
N SER A 64 13.53 -38.45 11.62
CA SER A 64 13.32 -39.88 11.86
C SER A 64 14.54 -40.75 11.56
N GLY A 65 15.66 -40.14 11.16
CA GLY A 65 16.91 -40.84 10.85
C GLY A 65 16.87 -41.66 9.56
N VAL A 66 15.85 -41.46 8.70
CA VAL A 66 15.66 -42.18 7.44
C VAL A 66 16.66 -41.72 6.37
N ILE A 67 17.15 -40.50 6.48
CA ILE A 67 18.17 -39.92 5.60
C ILE A 67 19.27 -39.27 6.44
N THR A 68 20.43 -39.13 5.83
CA THR A 68 21.57 -38.38 6.40
C THR A 68 21.40 -36.88 6.22
N ILE A 69 22.22 -36.11 6.94
CA ILE A 69 22.27 -34.65 6.81
C ILE A 69 22.65 -34.24 5.38
N ASP A 70 23.62 -34.90 4.76
CA ASP A 70 24.07 -34.57 3.41
C ASP A 70 22.95 -34.81 2.37
N GLN A 71 22.25 -35.93 2.48
CA GLN A 71 21.09 -36.23 1.62
C GLN A 71 19.94 -35.24 1.82
N HIS A 72 19.73 -34.77 3.05
CA HIS A 72 18.74 -33.72 3.33
C HIS A 72 19.17 -32.40 2.69
N ALA A 73 20.42 -32.00 2.88
CA ALA A 73 20.96 -30.76 2.33
C ALA A 73 20.85 -30.71 0.80
N GLU A 74 21.18 -31.80 0.11
CA GLU A 74 21.00 -31.91 -1.33
C GLU A 74 19.53 -31.81 -1.75
N ALA A 75 18.61 -32.46 -1.01
CA ALA A 75 17.19 -32.48 -1.33
C ALA A 75 16.48 -31.14 -1.09
N VAL A 76 16.94 -30.33 -0.13
CA VAL A 76 16.31 -29.04 0.21
C VAL A 76 16.98 -27.83 -0.40
N ALA A 77 18.22 -27.93 -0.92
CA ALA A 77 18.96 -26.79 -1.45
C ALA A 77 18.20 -26.03 -2.55
N GLU A 78 17.61 -26.74 -3.51
CA GLU A 78 16.80 -26.13 -4.58
C GLU A 78 15.49 -25.53 -4.03
N LEU A 79 14.85 -26.22 -3.07
CA LEU A 79 13.61 -25.74 -2.44
C LEU A 79 13.85 -24.43 -1.70
N ASP A 80 14.92 -24.35 -0.91
CA ASP A 80 15.29 -23.17 -0.14
C ASP A 80 15.64 -21.99 -1.06
N ALA A 81 16.31 -22.26 -2.18
CA ALA A 81 16.59 -21.23 -3.19
C ALA A 81 15.30 -20.66 -3.81
N VAL A 82 14.34 -21.51 -4.18
CA VAL A 82 13.05 -21.09 -4.73
C VAL A 82 12.22 -20.32 -3.70
N ILE A 83 12.14 -20.81 -2.46
CA ILE A 83 11.43 -20.12 -1.35
C ILE A 83 12.05 -18.74 -1.12
N THR A 84 13.38 -18.65 -1.10
CA THR A 84 14.09 -17.38 -0.89
C THR A 84 13.78 -16.38 -2.02
N SER A 85 13.79 -16.84 -3.28
CA SER A 85 13.43 -16.02 -4.44
C SER A 85 11.99 -15.51 -4.37
N ALA A 86 11.04 -16.39 -4.06
CA ALA A 86 9.62 -16.02 -3.95
C ALA A 86 9.37 -15.03 -2.79
N ARG A 87 10.06 -15.22 -1.65
CA ARG A 87 10.02 -14.26 -0.53
C ARG A 87 10.61 -12.91 -0.90
N ALA A 88 11.69 -12.88 -1.69
CA ALA A 88 12.27 -11.64 -2.20
C ALA A 88 11.30 -10.90 -3.15
N ALA A 89 10.62 -11.63 -4.03
CA ALA A 89 9.58 -11.06 -4.89
C ALA A 89 8.41 -10.48 -4.08
N LEU A 90 7.93 -11.20 -3.06
CA LEU A 90 6.90 -10.68 -2.15
C LEU A 90 7.36 -9.45 -1.36
N ALA A 91 8.61 -9.42 -0.91
CA ALA A 91 9.20 -8.27 -0.23
C ALA A 91 9.26 -7.05 -1.17
N HIS A 92 9.62 -7.25 -2.43
CA HIS A 92 9.60 -6.18 -3.44
C HIS A 92 8.16 -5.66 -3.66
N LEU A 93 7.18 -6.55 -3.84
CA LEU A 93 5.77 -6.18 -3.98
C LEU A 93 5.22 -5.44 -2.75
N ALA A 94 5.75 -5.71 -1.55
CA ALA A 94 5.37 -5.01 -0.33
C ALA A 94 5.88 -3.55 -0.26
N THR A 95 6.88 -3.19 -1.08
CA THR A 95 7.33 -1.78 -1.20
C THR A 95 6.39 -0.92 -2.05
N VAL A 96 5.52 -1.55 -2.84
CA VAL A 96 4.57 -0.84 -3.70
C VAL A 96 3.43 -0.31 -2.82
N PRO A 97 3.19 1.02 -2.79
CA PRO A 97 2.14 1.60 -1.97
C PRO A 97 0.76 1.25 -2.54
N VAL A 98 0.00 0.46 -1.77
CA VAL A 98 -1.38 0.07 -2.10
C VAL A 98 -2.33 0.79 -1.15
N PRO A 99 -3.35 1.53 -1.67
CA PRO A 99 -4.38 2.09 -0.81
C PRO A 99 -5.16 0.97 -0.13
N ASP A 100 -5.14 0.98 1.20
CA ASP A 100 -5.78 -0.03 2.03
C ASP A 100 -7.05 0.54 2.66
N PHE A 101 -8.07 0.85 1.86
CA PHE A 101 -9.40 1.20 2.37
C PHE A 101 -10.49 0.68 1.42
N ASP A 102 -11.65 0.41 2.01
CA ASP A 102 -12.85 -0.07 1.34
C ASP A 102 -14.01 0.93 1.53
N ASP A 103 -15.19 0.59 1.01
CA ASP A 103 -16.36 1.48 1.06
C ASP A 103 -16.80 1.79 2.49
N ARG A 104 -16.69 0.79 3.38
CA ARG A 104 -17.00 0.94 4.79
C ARG A 104 -16.06 1.97 5.42
N THR A 105 -14.75 1.77 5.26
CA THR A 105 -13.73 2.69 5.75
C THR A 105 -13.93 4.10 5.17
N ALA A 106 -14.23 4.20 3.88
CA ALA A 106 -14.49 5.47 3.22
C ALA A 106 -15.68 6.21 3.85
N GLY A 107 -16.77 5.50 4.14
CA GLY A 107 -17.92 6.02 4.86
C GLY A 107 -17.60 6.46 6.29
N GLU A 108 -16.84 5.66 7.03
CA GLU A 108 -16.40 5.97 8.39
C GLU A 108 -15.54 7.25 8.44
N ILE A 109 -14.58 7.39 7.52
CA ILE A 109 -13.74 8.58 7.42
C ILE A 109 -14.59 9.81 7.04
N ALA A 110 -15.46 9.68 6.05
CA ALA A 110 -16.30 10.80 5.60
C ALA A 110 -17.24 11.30 6.71
N ALA A 111 -17.87 10.39 7.46
CA ALA A 111 -18.76 10.73 8.56
C ALA A 111 -18.01 11.34 9.77
N GLY A 112 -16.80 10.83 10.06
CA GLY A 112 -15.99 11.26 11.20
C GLY A 112 -15.12 12.50 10.95
N TRP A 113 -14.97 12.96 9.71
CA TRP A 113 -13.96 13.96 9.34
C TRP A 113 -14.04 15.28 10.13
N ALA A 114 -15.26 15.79 10.33
CA ALA A 114 -15.50 17.06 10.98
C ALA A 114 -15.10 17.03 12.47
N SER A 115 -15.32 15.91 13.15
CA SER A 115 -15.00 15.69 14.56
C SER A 115 -13.64 15.04 14.80
N ALA A 116 -12.96 14.57 13.75
CA ALA A 116 -11.66 13.95 13.84
C ALA A 116 -10.59 14.91 14.38
N THR A 117 -9.78 14.41 15.30
CA THR A 117 -8.57 15.08 15.80
C THR A 117 -7.54 15.26 14.67
N PRO A 118 -6.58 16.18 14.79
CA PRO A 118 -5.52 16.36 13.80
C PRO A 118 -4.75 15.07 13.48
N MET A 119 -4.48 14.24 14.50
CA MET A 119 -3.79 12.96 14.33
C MET A 119 -4.63 11.96 13.52
N GLN A 120 -5.94 11.89 13.78
CA GLN A 120 -6.86 11.04 13.01
C GLN A 120 -6.93 11.50 11.55
N ARG A 121 -7.11 12.81 11.30
CA ARG A 121 -7.10 13.36 9.93
C ARG A 121 -5.79 13.05 9.21
N TYR A 122 -4.66 13.18 9.88
CA TYR A 122 -3.36 12.84 9.29
C TYR A 122 -3.26 11.37 8.89
N ARG A 123 -3.69 10.46 9.78
CA ARG A 123 -3.72 9.02 9.50
C ARG A 123 -4.65 8.70 8.33
N ASP A 124 -5.85 9.28 8.32
CA ASP A 124 -6.86 9.02 7.31
C ASP A 124 -6.43 9.60 5.95
N LEU A 125 -5.77 10.77 5.93
CA LEU A 125 -5.12 11.32 4.74
C LEU A 125 -4.07 10.36 4.18
N ARG A 126 -3.17 9.84 5.03
CA ARG A 126 -2.17 8.85 4.60
C ARG A 126 -2.81 7.62 4.00
N ARG A 127 -3.93 7.16 4.55
CA ARG A 127 -4.67 6.00 4.07
C ARG A 127 -5.32 6.26 2.69
N VAL A 128 -6.03 7.39 2.57
CA VAL A 128 -6.77 7.78 1.34
C VAL A 128 -5.84 8.08 0.16
N TRP A 129 -4.68 8.68 0.45
CA TRP A 129 -3.72 9.11 -0.56
C TRP A 129 -2.52 8.16 -0.68
N CYS A 130 -2.53 7.00 -0.03
CA CYS A 130 -1.49 5.98 -0.21
C CYS A 130 -1.35 5.61 -1.69
N GLY A 131 -0.13 5.67 -2.23
CA GLY A 131 0.14 5.42 -3.65
C GLY A 131 -0.19 6.60 -4.58
N PHE A 132 -0.51 7.77 -4.03
CA PHE A 132 -0.75 9.01 -4.76
C PHE A 132 0.11 10.15 -4.21
N GLN A 133 0.46 11.07 -5.09
CA GLN A 133 1.16 12.31 -4.76
C GLN A 133 0.26 13.50 -5.07
N ILE A 134 0.18 14.43 -4.12
CA ILE A 134 -0.42 15.75 -4.28
C ILE A 134 0.72 16.76 -4.30
N PHE A 135 0.90 17.46 -5.41
CA PHE A 135 1.86 18.55 -5.50
C PHE A 135 1.17 19.87 -5.16
N VAL A 136 1.84 20.69 -4.36
CA VAL A 136 1.37 22.03 -4.00
C VAL A 136 2.45 23.00 -4.45
N THR A 137 2.10 23.90 -5.36
CA THR A 137 3.03 24.96 -5.80
C THR A 137 3.20 25.95 -4.65
N PRO A 138 4.43 26.39 -4.29
CA PRO A 138 4.63 27.44 -3.29
C PRO A 138 3.99 28.77 -3.74
N GLY A 139 3.65 29.62 -2.78
CA GLY A 139 2.98 30.89 -3.05
C GLY A 139 2.90 31.76 -1.80
N PRO A 140 2.48 33.03 -1.94
CA PRO A 140 2.50 33.98 -0.86
C PRO A 140 1.40 33.69 0.17
N SER A 141 1.69 34.04 1.43
CA SER A 141 0.77 33.82 2.55
C SER A 141 -0.51 34.67 2.52
N THR A 142 -0.59 35.60 1.58
CA THR A 142 -1.72 36.52 1.37
C THR A 142 -2.70 36.00 0.33
N ASP A 143 -2.44 34.83 -0.26
CA ASP A 143 -3.34 34.20 -1.22
C ASP A 143 -4.73 33.99 -0.60
N THR A 144 -5.78 34.20 -1.40
CA THR A 144 -7.14 33.81 -1.05
C THR A 144 -7.29 32.29 -1.10
N GLU A 145 -8.32 31.75 -0.45
CA GLU A 145 -8.57 30.30 -0.45
C GLU A 145 -8.65 29.71 -1.86
N ASP A 146 -9.27 30.43 -2.80
CA ASP A 146 -9.35 30.01 -4.21
C ASP A 146 -7.98 30.01 -4.91
N GLN A 147 -7.11 30.96 -4.59
CA GLN A 147 -5.74 31.00 -5.11
C GLN A 147 -4.91 29.84 -4.57
N VAL A 148 -5.05 29.54 -3.27
CA VAL A 148 -4.42 28.36 -2.65
C VAL A 148 -4.91 27.06 -3.30
N ARG A 149 -6.22 26.91 -3.53
CA ARG A 149 -6.78 25.72 -4.21
C ARG A 149 -6.19 25.52 -5.61
N ARG A 150 -6.00 26.59 -6.39
CA ARG A 150 -5.42 26.52 -7.74
C ARG A 150 -3.95 26.08 -7.76
N ARG A 151 -3.24 26.20 -6.64
CA ARG A 151 -1.85 25.75 -6.48
C ARG A 151 -1.72 24.24 -6.25
N ILE A 152 -2.83 23.57 -5.90
CA ILE A 152 -2.86 22.13 -5.68
C ILE A 152 -3.07 21.42 -7.02
N SER A 153 -2.09 20.62 -7.42
CA SER A 153 -2.17 19.83 -8.65
C SER A 153 -3.17 18.68 -8.50
N ARG A 154 -3.70 18.20 -9.62
CA ARG A 154 -4.45 16.93 -9.64
C ARG A 154 -3.57 15.79 -9.08
N PRO A 155 -4.10 14.95 -8.18
CA PRO A 155 -3.37 13.83 -7.62
C PRO A 155 -2.85 12.89 -8.71
N LYS A 156 -1.58 12.48 -8.61
CA LYS A 156 -0.95 11.55 -9.55
C LYS A 156 -0.62 10.25 -8.85
N ARG A 157 -0.80 9.11 -9.54
CA ARG A 157 -0.37 7.80 -9.02
C ARG A 157 1.16 7.77 -8.95
N ILE A 158 1.70 7.29 -7.84
CA ILE A 158 3.12 6.98 -7.73
C ILE A 158 3.40 5.81 -8.67
N PRO A 159 4.34 5.94 -9.62
CA PRO A 159 4.69 4.82 -10.48
C PRO A 159 5.16 3.66 -9.61
N SER A 160 4.59 2.47 -9.81
CA SER A 160 5.19 1.25 -9.27
C SER A 160 6.60 1.17 -9.85
N ALA A 161 7.62 0.94 -9.02
CA ALA A 161 8.95 0.65 -9.52
C ALA A 161 8.81 -0.46 -10.58
N ALA A 162 9.46 -0.27 -11.74
CA ALA A 162 9.47 -1.30 -12.77
C ALA A 162 10.03 -2.58 -12.15
N PRO A 163 9.48 -3.76 -12.50
CA PRO A 163 10.10 -5.01 -12.10
C PRO A 163 11.54 -5.01 -12.64
N LEU A 164 12.49 -5.36 -11.76
CA LEU A 164 13.86 -5.70 -12.15
C LEU A 164 13.87 -6.97 -12.99
#